data_AF-A0A3D5SAJ3-F1
#
_entry.id   AF-A0A3D5SAJ3-F1
#
_cell.length_a   1.000
_cell.length_b   1.000
_cell.length_c   1.000
_cell.angle_alpha   90.00
_cell.angle_beta   90.00
_cell.angle_gamma   90.00
#
_symmetry.space_group_name_H-M   'P 1'
#
loop_
_entity.id
_entity.type
_entity.pdbx_description
1 polymer ?
#
loop_
_entity_poly.entity_id
_entity_poly.type
_entity_poly.pdbx_seq_one_letter_code
_entity_poly.pdbx_strand_id
1 'polypeptide(L)'
;MFKNYLATKTDLEAIEEGLKTVWKPELNFVFRKKGLIASTVIVSYDSKYIYLWIPLREKPGQYRFRKILHNTTIPPEHHRGWSAGVWEKMEQLLPASIRKASKFAIPRIGGGLLKPFVTLQKDMGLEINPYTTKESYLATIVHEFGHIYWQQHKLWWYSDKKENLRYLRLARLLYAHPNVNVPQIPFYLPNIHAVGEIYAFCAEYTAGTLFWPTHCKNCDKFIQWRLKNLLDVEAKTNLDRVDSVLEPTKYPHDFSFVFGKIVLTRYPQLWPVILTRRPSLID
;
A
#
# COMPACT_ATOMS: atom_id res chain seq x y z
N MET A 1 -13.96 26.16 -7.59
CA MET A 1 -15.14 26.04 -6.71
C MET A 1 -14.84 26.42 -5.26
N PHE A 2 -13.84 25.83 -4.60
CA PHE A 2 -13.63 26.02 -3.14
C PHE A 2 -12.51 27.00 -2.74
N LYS A 3 -12.16 27.97 -3.58
CA LYS A 3 -10.99 28.85 -3.38
C LYS A 3 -10.98 29.61 -2.04
N ASN A 4 -12.15 29.92 -1.48
CA ASN A 4 -12.31 30.63 -0.22
C ASN A 4 -13.15 29.82 0.79
N TYR A 5 -13.29 28.51 0.58
CA TYR A 5 -14.12 27.68 1.43
C TYR A 5 -13.45 27.50 2.80
N LEU A 6 -14.19 27.72 3.87
CA LEU A 6 -13.78 27.42 5.23
C LEU A 6 -14.66 26.32 5.83
N ALA A 7 -14.05 25.41 6.57
CA ALA A 7 -14.75 24.32 7.25
C ALA A 7 -15.82 24.87 8.20
N THR A 8 -17.03 24.35 8.05
CA THR A 8 -18.14 24.60 8.95
C THR A 8 -18.05 23.69 10.17
N LYS A 9 -18.82 23.99 11.22
CA LYS A 9 -18.98 23.08 12.37
C LYS A 9 -19.45 21.70 11.92
N THR A 10 -20.41 21.66 11.00
CA THR A 10 -20.98 20.42 10.45
C THR A 10 -19.95 19.56 9.73
N ASP A 11 -19.00 20.17 9.00
CA ASP A 11 -17.91 19.41 8.36
C ASP A 11 -17.03 18.69 9.39
N LEU A 12 -16.64 19.41 10.43
CA LEU A 12 -15.75 18.88 11.47
C LEU A 12 -16.47 17.80 12.32
N GLU A 13 -17.72 18.05 12.67
CA GLU A 13 -18.55 17.08 13.41
C GLU A 13 -18.81 15.80 12.62
N ALA A 14 -18.99 15.91 11.29
CA ALA A 14 -19.15 14.72 10.44
C ALA A 14 -17.87 13.85 10.44
N ILE A 15 -16.69 14.46 10.41
CA ILE A 15 -15.45 13.69 10.53
C ILE A 15 -15.41 12.99 11.89
N GLU A 16 -15.65 13.71 12.99
CA GLU A 16 -15.65 13.13 14.34
C GLU A 16 -16.68 12.00 14.51
N GLU A 17 -17.84 12.11 13.87
CA GLU A 17 -18.86 11.05 13.83
C GLU A 17 -18.37 9.82 13.07
N GLY A 18 -17.69 10.00 11.93
CA GLY A 18 -17.05 8.92 11.18
C GLY A 18 -15.99 8.23 12.02
N LEU A 19 -15.15 8.99 12.73
CA LEU A 19 -14.16 8.44 13.65
C LEU A 19 -14.81 7.65 14.78
N LYS A 20 -15.83 8.19 15.45
CA LYS A 20 -16.57 7.46 16.51
C LYS A 20 -17.16 6.15 15.99
N THR A 21 -17.69 6.15 14.77
CA THR A 21 -18.28 4.97 14.15
C THR A 21 -17.28 3.83 14.02
N VAL A 22 -16.03 4.11 13.63
CA VAL A 22 -14.96 3.10 13.53
C VAL A 22 -14.72 2.37 14.86
N TRP A 23 -14.97 3.02 16.00
CA TRP A 23 -14.72 2.46 17.34
C TRP A 23 -15.95 1.81 17.99
N LYS A 24 -17.10 1.81 17.31
CA LYS A 24 -18.31 1.17 17.81
C LYS A 24 -18.15 -0.36 17.93
N PRO A 25 -18.73 -1.00 18.98
CA PRO A 25 -18.66 -2.45 19.18
C PRO A 25 -19.16 -3.28 17.99
N GLU A 26 -20.14 -2.77 17.26
CA GLU A 26 -20.75 -3.38 16.09
C GLU A 26 -19.74 -3.61 14.97
N LEU A 27 -18.65 -2.83 14.90
CA LEU A 27 -17.57 -3.02 13.94
C LEU A 27 -16.40 -3.85 14.49
N ASN A 28 -16.55 -4.52 15.64
CA ASN A 28 -15.50 -5.39 16.19
C ASN A 28 -15.28 -6.66 15.35
N PHE A 29 -16.26 -7.11 14.57
CA PHE A 29 -16.04 -8.23 13.66
C PHE A 29 -15.15 -7.83 12.47
N VAL A 30 -15.23 -6.58 12.00
CA VAL A 30 -14.35 -6.02 10.95
C VAL A 30 -12.98 -5.67 11.54
N PHE A 31 -12.97 -4.82 12.58
CA PHE A 31 -11.76 -4.29 13.20
C PHE A 31 -11.47 -4.97 14.53
N ARG A 32 -11.37 -6.31 14.52
CA ARG A 32 -11.16 -7.12 15.74
C ARG A 32 -9.91 -6.71 16.53
N LYS A 33 -8.82 -6.38 15.84
CA LYS A 33 -7.56 -5.90 16.44
C LYS A 33 -7.45 -4.38 16.35
N LYS A 34 -8.30 -3.64 17.07
CA LYS A 34 -8.34 -2.15 17.02
C LYS A 34 -6.98 -1.47 17.23
N GLY A 35 -6.05 -2.10 17.94
CA GLY A 35 -4.68 -1.60 18.09
C GLY A 35 -3.96 -1.31 16.76
N LEU A 36 -4.31 -2.03 15.69
CA LEU A 36 -3.75 -1.82 14.35
C LEU A 36 -4.14 -0.47 13.73
N ILE A 37 -5.27 0.11 14.12
CA ILE A 37 -5.72 1.41 13.60
C ILE A 37 -5.65 2.53 14.64
N ALA A 38 -5.13 2.24 15.83
CA ALA A 38 -5.14 3.15 16.97
C ALA A 38 -4.21 4.37 16.78
N SER A 39 -3.18 4.25 15.95
CA SER A 39 -2.21 5.33 15.68
C SER A 39 -2.53 6.15 14.43
N THR A 40 -3.65 5.88 13.76
CA THR A 40 -4.04 6.55 12.51
C THR A 40 -4.33 8.03 12.73
N VAL A 41 -3.64 8.90 12.00
CA VAL A 41 -3.89 10.34 11.97
C VAL A 41 -4.86 10.66 10.85
N ILE A 42 -5.82 11.54 11.14
CA ILE A 42 -6.80 12.00 10.15
C ILE A 42 -6.46 13.41 9.73
N VAL A 43 -6.49 13.64 8.41
CA VAL A 43 -6.14 14.91 7.80
C VAL A 43 -7.29 15.35 6.89
N SER A 44 -7.78 16.55 7.09
CA SER A 44 -8.65 17.22 6.14
C SER A 44 -8.20 18.66 5.96
N TYR A 45 -8.72 19.37 4.97
CA TYR A 45 -8.24 20.70 4.63
C TYR A 45 -9.32 21.53 3.94
N ASP A 46 -9.22 22.84 4.14
CA ASP A 46 -10.01 23.85 3.43
C ASP A 46 -9.09 24.87 2.73
N SER A 47 -9.57 26.05 2.35
CA SER A 47 -8.71 27.01 1.66
C SER A 47 -7.63 27.66 2.53
N LYS A 48 -7.66 27.48 3.86
CA LYS A 48 -6.80 28.19 4.82
C LYS A 48 -6.14 27.28 5.85
N TYR A 49 -6.81 26.20 6.25
CA TYR A 49 -6.35 25.33 7.33
C TYR A 49 -6.29 23.86 6.94
N ILE A 50 -5.23 23.20 7.41
CA ILE A 50 -5.18 21.75 7.56
C ILE A 50 -5.71 21.42 8.95
N TYR A 51 -6.67 20.51 8.98
CA TYR A 51 -7.31 19.96 10.17
C TYR A 51 -6.72 18.60 10.47
N LEU A 52 -6.25 18.41 11.70
CA LEU A 52 -5.64 17.17 12.17
C LEU A 52 -6.41 16.62 13.37
N TRP A 53 -6.78 15.35 13.28
CA TRP A 53 -7.19 14.56 14.44
C TRP A 53 -6.05 13.59 14.75
N ILE A 54 -5.35 13.87 15.85
CA ILE A 54 -4.18 13.10 16.30
C ILE A 54 -4.62 12.15 17.42
N PRO A 55 -4.49 10.82 17.27
CA PRO A 55 -4.99 9.89 18.26
C PRO A 55 -4.27 10.05 19.61
N LEU A 56 -5.04 9.91 20.69
CA LEU A 56 -4.50 9.91 22.05
C LEU A 56 -4.03 8.50 22.41
N ARG A 57 -2.74 8.35 22.72
CA ARG A 57 -2.13 7.03 23.02
C ARG A 57 -2.83 6.28 24.14
N GLU A 58 -3.32 7.00 25.15
CA GLU A 58 -3.94 6.43 26.35
C GLU A 58 -5.44 6.15 26.18
N LYS A 59 -6.07 6.69 25.12
CA LYS A 59 -7.52 6.62 24.93
C LYS A 59 -7.84 6.29 23.47
N PRO A 60 -7.80 5.00 23.08
CA PRO A 60 -8.14 4.57 21.72
C PRO A 60 -9.51 5.12 21.30
N GLY A 61 -9.58 5.65 20.08
CA GLY A 61 -10.79 6.29 19.55
C GLY A 61 -11.02 7.75 19.97
N GLN A 62 -10.16 8.30 20.83
CA GLN A 62 -10.13 9.74 21.10
C GLN A 62 -8.99 10.42 20.35
N TYR A 63 -9.25 11.66 19.92
CA TYR A 63 -8.32 12.42 19.12
C TYR A 63 -8.15 13.83 19.69
N ARG A 64 -6.91 14.31 19.68
CA ARG A 64 -6.61 15.73 19.84
C ARG A 64 -6.74 16.42 18.50
N PHE A 65 -7.63 17.40 18.45
CA PHE A 65 -7.81 18.24 17.28
C PHE A 65 -6.75 19.34 17.22
N ARG A 66 -6.21 19.61 16.03
CA ARG A 66 -5.26 20.69 15.75
C ARG A 66 -5.53 21.31 14.39
N LYS A 67 -5.33 22.62 14.28
CA LYS A 67 -5.34 23.36 13.00
C LYS A 67 -3.93 23.82 12.65
N ILE A 68 -3.60 23.81 11.36
CA ILE A 68 -2.35 24.33 10.81
C ILE A 68 -2.71 25.28 9.67
N LEU A 69 -2.20 26.51 9.71
CA LEU A 69 -2.39 27.45 8.62
C LEU A 69 -1.57 27.02 7.39
N HIS A 70 -2.15 27.14 6.19
CA HIS A 70 -1.45 26.98 4.93
C HIS A 70 -1.92 28.02 3.90
N ASN A 71 -1.18 28.10 2.80
CA ASN A 71 -1.49 28.94 1.64
C ASN A 71 -1.58 28.14 0.33
N THR A 72 -1.61 26.81 0.43
CA THR A 72 -1.67 25.92 -0.74
C THR A 72 -3.06 25.88 -1.36
N THR A 73 -3.15 26.16 -2.66
CA THR A 73 -4.37 25.94 -3.45
C THR A 73 -4.66 24.46 -3.57
N ILE A 74 -5.90 24.06 -3.26
CA ILE A 74 -6.33 22.67 -3.26
C ILE A 74 -7.21 22.39 -4.48
N PRO A 75 -6.75 21.53 -5.40
CA PRO A 75 -7.56 21.08 -6.52
C PRO A 75 -8.84 20.33 -6.08
N PRO A 76 -9.98 20.48 -6.79
CA PRO A 76 -11.25 19.84 -6.41
C PRO A 76 -11.18 18.32 -6.27
N GLU A 77 -10.36 17.63 -7.05
CA GLU A 77 -10.17 16.17 -6.97
C GLU A 77 -9.74 15.71 -5.58
N HIS A 78 -8.99 16.52 -4.84
CA HIS A 78 -8.55 16.22 -3.48
C HIS A 78 -9.63 16.46 -2.42
N HIS A 79 -10.78 17.01 -2.80
CA HIS A 79 -11.98 17.11 -1.96
C HIS A 79 -13.04 16.06 -2.30
N ARG A 80 -12.93 15.38 -3.45
CA ARG A 80 -13.94 14.45 -3.96
C ARG A 80 -13.98 13.11 -3.22
N GLY A 81 -12.92 12.77 -2.50
CA GLY A 81 -12.77 11.47 -1.86
C GLY A 81 -11.98 11.52 -0.58
N TRP A 82 -11.92 10.35 0.04
CA TRP A 82 -11.01 10.02 1.13
C TRP A 82 -9.99 9.00 0.60
N SER A 83 -8.85 8.89 1.27
CA SER A 83 -7.80 7.95 0.92
C SER A 83 -6.98 7.53 2.15
N ALA A 84 -6.52 6.28 2.16
CA ALA A 84 -5.49 5.75 3.05
C ALA A 84 -4.10 6.31 2.69
N GLY A 85 -3.99 7.64 2.81
CA GLY A 85 -2.84 8.45 2.45
C GLY A 85 -3.25 9.93 2.52
N VAL A 86 -2.31 10.82 2.28
CA VAL A 86 -2.57 12.26 2.19
C VAL A 86 -1.97 12.76 0.90
N TRP A 87 -2.62 13.72 0.26
CA TRP A 87 -2.06 14.38 -0.90
C TRP A 87 -0.67 14.94 -0.57
N GLU A 88 0.33 14.62 -1.39
CA GLU A 88 1.75 14.92 -1.12
C GLU A 88 2.00 16.37 -0.70
N LYS A 89 1.36 17.36 -1.37
CA LYS A 89 1.53 18.78 -1.00
C LYS A 89 1.02 19.10 0.41
N MET A 90 -0.08 18.47 0.83
CA MET A 90 -0.61 18.63 2.19
C MET A 90 0.24 17.88 3.20
N GLU A 91 0.74 16.71 2.81
CA GLU A 91 1.64 15.92 3.65
C GLU A 91 2.94 16.67 3.99
N GLN A 92 3.50 17.41 3.03
CA GLN A 92 4.71 18.22 3.24
C GLN A 92 4.54 19.28 4.33
N LEU A 93 3.30 19.74 4.57
CA LEU A 93 2.96 20.75 5.56
C LEU A 93 2.64 20.17 6.95
N LEU A 94 2.59 18.84 7.08
CA LEU A 94 2.36 18.18 8.36
C LEU A 94 3.57 18.32 9.30
N PRO A 95 3.34 18.27 10.64
CA PRO A 95 4.43 18.26 11.61
C PRO A 95 5.44 17.15 11.31
N ALA A 96 6.73 17.44 11.49
CA ALA A 96 7.81 16.50 11.16
C ALA A 96 7.65 15.14 11.85
N SER A 97 7.09 15.12 13.06
CA SER A 97 6.79 13.89 13.81
C SER A 97 5.77 12.98 13.13
N ILE A 98 4.87 13.52 12.31
CA ILE A 98 3.88 12.78 11.51
C ILE A 98 4.46 12.51 10.11
N ARG A 99 4.95 13.54 9.43
CA ARG A 99 5.44 13.47 8.05
C ARG A 99 6.61 12.49 7.86
N LYS A 100 7.55 12.45 8.80
CA LYS A 100 8.73 11.58 8.71
C LYS A 100 8.47 10.16 9.22
N ALA A 101 7.32 9.91 9.85
CA ALA A 101 6.98 8.57 10.30
C ALA A 101 6.57 7.70 9.10
N SER A 102 6.85 6.40 9.17
CA SER A 102 6.39 5.48 8.13
C SER A 102 4.87 5.32 8.17
N LYS A 103 4.30 4.83 7.06
CA LYS A 103 2.86 4.51 6.95
C LYS A 103 2.40 3.45 7.98
N PHE A 104 3.33 2.72 8.58
CA PHE A 104 3.07 1.73 9.62
C PHE A 104 3.18 2.29 11.03
N ALA A 105 4.13 3.20 11.26
CA ALA A 105 4.26 3.83 12.57
C ALA A 105 3.14 4.84 12.84
N ILE A 106 2.84 5.68 11.84
CA ILE A 106 1.75 6.66 11.89
C ILE A 106 1.03 6.58 10.55
N PRO A 107 0.05 5.67 10.42
CA PRO A 107 -0.83 5.62 9.27
C PRO A 107 -1.61 6.93 9.16
N ARG A 108 -1.97 7.30 7.94
CA ARG A 108 -2.64 8.56 7.64
C ARG A 108 -3.84 8.29 6.76
N ILE A 109 -4.93 8.99 7.05
CA ILE A 109 -6.11 9.05 6.20
C ILE A 109 -6.36 10.52 5.88
N GLY A 110 -6.54 10.82 4.60
CA GLY A 110 -6.69 12.18 4.08
C GLY A 110 -7.90 12.29 3.17
N GLY A 111 -8.68 13.36 3.31
CA GLY A 111 -9.84 13.58 2.45
C GLY A 111 -10.50 14.94 2.58
N GLY A 112 -11.47 15.18 1.70
CA GLY A 112 -12.27 16.41 1.69
C GLY A 112 -13.19 16.56 2.90
N LEU A 113 -13.60 17.81 3.16
CA LEU A 113 -14.67 18.11 4.10
C LEU A 113 -16.04 17.71 3.52
N LEU A 114 -17.03 17.48 4.39
CA LEU A 114 -18.35 16.96 4.02
C LEU A 114 -18.99 17.75 2.87
N LYS A 115 -19.10 19.07 3.00
CA LYS A 115 -19.76 19.90 1.97
C LYS A 115 -19.02 19.87 0.62
N PRO A 116 -17.71 20.14 0.53
CA PRO A 116 -16.96 19.97 -0.71
C PRO A 116 -17.09 18.58 -1.34
N PHE A 117 -17.02 17.52 -0.53
CA PHE A 117 -17.20 16.15 -0.98
C PHE A 117 -18.57 15.93 -1.62
N VAL A 118 -19.65 16.24 -0.90
CA VAL A 118 -21.02 16.02 -1.38
C VAL A 118 -21.32 16.86 -2.61
N THR A 119 -20.88 18.12 -2.63
CA THR A 119 -21.03 19.00 -3.79
C THR A 119 -20.36 18.40 -5.02
N LEU A 120 -19.08 18.01 -4.91
CA LEU A 120 -18.36 17.44 -6.05
C LEU A 120 -18.92 16.11 -6.54
N GLN A 121 -19.45 15.28 -5.62
CA GLN A 121 -20.08 14.02 -5.98
C GLN A 121 -21.40 14.24 -6.74
N LYS A 122 -22.19 15.25 -6.35
CA LYS A 122 -23.41 15.63 -7.08
C LYS A 122 -23.09 16.23 -8.45
N ASP A 123 -22.04 17.03 -8.55
CA ASP A 123 -21.63 17.69 -9.80
C ASP A 123 -21.13 16.72 -10.87
N MET A 124 -20.87 15.45 -10.53
CA MET A 124 -20.50 14.42 -11.51
C MET A 124 -21.66 14.05 -12.46
N GLY A 125 -22.90 14.44 -12.14
CA GLY A 125 -24.06 14.20 -13.01
C GLY A 125 -24.40 12.72 -13.20
N LEU A 126 -23.91 11.85 -12.31
CA LEU A 126 -24.24 10.43 -12.32
C LEU A 126 -25.63 10.24 -11.71
N GLU A 127 -26.55 9.63 -12.47
CA GLU A 127 -27.93 9.38 -12.08
C GLU A 127 -28.03 8.58 -10.75
N ILE A 128 -27.13 7.61 -10.57
CA ILE A 128 -27.03 6.80 -9.35
C ILE A 128 -25.62 6.96 -8.78
N ASN A 129 -25.42 7.99 -7.95
CA ASN A 129 -24.18 8.19 -7.20
C ASN A 129 -24.39 7.92 -5.70
N PRO A 130 -23.80 6.84 -5.14
CA PRO A 130 -23.96 6.49 -3.73
C PRO A 130 -23.22 7.45 -2.79
N TYR A 131 -22.37 8.36 -3.29
CA TYR A 131 -21.49 9.23 -2.51
C TYR A 131 -22.05 10.66 -2.31
N THR A 132 -23.36 10.85 -2.44
CA THR A 132 -24.00 12.18 -2.44
C THR A 132 -24.62 12.58 -1.11
N THR A 133 -24.46 11.77 -0.06
CA THR A 133 -25.07 12.00 1.26
C THR A 133 -24.05 12.06 2.39
N LYS A 134 -24.48 12.53 3.57
CA LYS A 134 -23.63 12.52 4.77
C LYS A 134 -23.25 11.09 5.17
N GLU A 135 -24.19 10.15 5.11
CA GLU A 135 -23.96 8.74 5.46
C GLU A 135 -22.88 8.12 4.58
N SER A 136 -22.92 8.41 3.27
CA SER A 136 -21.89 7.97 2.34
C SER A 136 -20.51 8.55 2.66
N TYR A 137 -20.46 9.82 3.06
CA TYR A 137 -19.24 10.47 3.53
C TYR A 137 -18.67 9.77 4.78
N LEU A 138 -19.51 9.51 5.78
CA LEU A 138 -19.10 8.76 6.98
C LEU A 138 -18.59 7.36 6.62
N ALA A 139 -19.27 6.67 5.71
CA ALA A 139 -18.88 5.34 5.23
C ALA A 139 -17.52 5.35 4.52
N THR A 140 -17.20 6.41 3.75
CA THR A 140 -15.86 6.53 3.13
C THR A 140 -14.75 6.68 4.16
N ILE A 141 -14.97 7.38 5.27
CA ILE A 141 -13.99 7.43 6.36
C ILE A 141 -13.76 6.03 6.93
N VAL A 142 -14.83 5.26 7.19
CA VAL A 142 -14.72 3.88 7.67
C VAL A 142 -14.03 2.96 6.66
N HIS A 143 -14.28 3.15 5.36
CA HIS A 143 -13.64 2.43 4.26
C HIS A 143 -12.11 2.60 4.31
N GLU A 144 -11.62 3.84 4.48
CA GLU A 144 -10.17 4.08 4.56
C GLU A 144 -9.53 3.44 5.81
N PHE A 145 -10.27 3.37 6.92
CA PHE A 145 -9.82 2.56 8.06
C PHE A 145 -9.73 1.08 7.74
N GLY A 146 -10.60 0.57 6.86
CA GLY A 146 -10.52 -0.77 6.26
C GLY A 146 -9.17 -0.99 5.57
N HIS A 147 -8.78 -0.06 4.69
CA HIS A 147 -7.48 -0.08 4.05
C HIS A 147 -6.35 -0.05 5.07
N ILE A 148 -6.33 0.89 6.02
CA ILE A 148 -5.27 0.94 7.04
C ILE A 148 -5.21 -0.37 7.82
N TYR A 149 -6.35 -0.87 8.32
CA TYR A 149 -6.39 -2.11 9.09
C TYR A 149 -5.77 -3.29 8.33
N TRP A 150 -6.15 -3.47 7.07
CA TRP A 150 -5.57 -4.48 6.18
C TRP A 150 -4.06 -4.30 6.00
N GLN A 151 -3.61 -3.07 5.73
CA GLN A 151 -2.18 -2.78 5.55
C GLN A 151 -1.36 -3.03 6.83
N GLN A 152 -1.90 -2.71 8.01
CA GLN A 152 -1.22 -2.85 9.30
C GLN A 152 -1.11 -4.29 9.78
N HIS A 153 -2.05 -5.14 9.35
CA HIS A 153 -1.93 -6.58 9.52
C HIS A 153 -0.67 -7.13 8.88
N LYS A 154 -0.17 -6.47 7.81
CA LYS A 154 0.98 -6.93 7.02
C LYS A 154 0.86 -8.40 6.62
N LEU A 155 -0.39 -8.83 6.47
CA LEU A 155 -0.75 -10.13 5.92
C LEU A 155 -0.57 -10.15 4.40
N TRP A 156 -0.09 -9.04 3.83
CA TRP A 156 0.44 -8.99 2.48
C TRP A 156 1.85 -9.59 2.40
N TRP A 157 2.17 -10.03 1.20
CA TRP A 157 3.32 -10.85 0.84
C TRP A 157 4.68 -10.20 1.22
N TYR A 158 5.63 -10.99 1.74
CA TYR A 158 6.97 -10.59 2.24
C TYR A 158 7.03 -9.75 3.52
N SER A 159 6.11 -9.91 4.46
CA SER A 159 6.29 -9.34 5.81
C SER A 159 7.20 -10.17 6.72
N ASP A 160 7.48 -11.43 6.36
CA ASP A 160 8.38 -12.32 7.10
C ASP A 160 9.83 -12.20 6.60
N LYS A 161 10.68 -11.56 7.41
CA LYS A 161 12.10 -11.37 7.08
C LYS A 161 12.84 -12.69 6.84
N LYS A 162 12.54 -13.73 7.61
CA LYS A 162 13.23 -15.02 7.52
C LYS A 162 12.89 -15.69 6.19
N GLU A 163 11.64 -15.65 5.77
CA GLU A 163 11.22 -16.13 4.46
C GLU A 163 11.82 -15.30 3.32
N ASN A 164 11.79 -13.97 3.42
CA ASN A 164 12.35 -13.07 2.39
C ASN A 164 13.83 -13.35 2.15
N LEU A 165 14.60 -13.44 3.24
CA LEU A 165 16.02 -13.79 3.18
C LEU A 165 16.25 -15.20 2.61
N ARG A 166 15.34 -16.14 2.86
CA ARG A 166 15.40 -17.49 2.26
C ARG A 166 15.20 -17.43 0.75
N TYR A 167 14.21 -16.67 0.25
CA TYR A 167 13.98 -16.49 -1.19
C TYR A 167 15.15 -15.80 -1.89
N LEU A 168 15.65 -14.70 -1.31
CA LEU A 168 16.80 -13.96 -1.86
C LEU A 168 18.05 -14.83 -1.96
N ARG A 169 18.34 -15.63 -0.92
CA ARG A 169 19.48 -16.57 -0.93
C ARG A 169 19.30 -17.66 -1.98
N LEU A 170 18.09 -18.22 -2.08
CA LEU A 170 17.78 -19.24 -3.08
C LEU A 170 17.96 -18.68 -4.49
N ALA A 171 17.35 -17.54 -4.83
CA ALA A 171 17.50 -16.94 -6.15
C ALA A 171 18.97 -16.70 -6.49
N ARG A 172 19.74 -16.13 -5.56
CA ARG A 172 21.19 -15.90 -5.78
C ARG A 172 21.95 -17.19 -6.05
N LEU A 173 21.62 -18.27 -5.33
CA LEU A 173 22.18 -19.60 -5.58
C LEU A 173 21.84 -20.10 -6.98
N LEU A 174 20.61 -19.93 -7.44
CA LEU A 174 20.15 -20.38 -8.77
C LEU A 174 20.79 -19.61 -9.92
N TYR A 175 21.11 -18.34 -9.72
CA TYR A 175 21.90 -17.57 -10.69
C TYR A 175 23.38 -17.98 -10.73
N ALA A 176 23.94 -18.46 -9.62
CA ALA A 176 25.32 -18.94 -9.57
C ALA A 176 25.46 -20.39 -10.06
N HIS A 177 24.43 -21.21 -9.80
CA HIS A 177 24.42 -22.64 -10.06
C HIS A 177 23.06 -23.07 -10.62
N PRO A 178 22.88 -23.02 -11.95
CA PRO A 178 21.58 -23.30 -12.60
C PRO A 178 21.03 -24.71 -12.36
N ASN A 179 21.89 -25.67 -11.99
CA ASN A 179 21.55 -27.10 -11.86
C ASN A 179 21.24 -27.51 -10.42
N VAL A 180 21.05 -26.57 -9.49
CA VAL A 180 20.73 -26.89 -8.10
C VAL A 180 19.27 -27.27 -7.94
N ASN A 181 19.00 -28.35 -7.20
CA ASN A 181 17.64 -28.73 -6.82
C ASN A 181 16.96 -27.61 -6.03
N VAL A 182 15.83 -27.12 -6.55
CA VAL A 182 15.02 -26.10 -5.89
C VAL A 182 14.21 -26.79 -4.79
N PRO A 183 14.42 -26.45 -3.50
CA PRO A 183 13.58 -26.98 -2.44
C PRO A 183 12.12 -26.58 -2.67
N GLN A 184 11.16 -27.43 -2.30
CA GLN A 184 9.76 -27.00 -2.30
C GLN A 184 9.59 -25.88 -1.27
N ILE A 185 9.45 -24.66 -1.78
CA ILE A 185 9.02 -23.49 -1.01
C ILE A 185 7.67 -23.08 -1.57
N PRO A 186 6.60 -23.04 -0.76
CA PRO A 186 5.33 -22.50 -1.20
C PRO A 186 5.53 -21.00 -1.46
N PHE A 187 5.23 -20.55 -2.68
CA PHE A 187 5.09 -19.13 -2.98
C PHE A 187 3.79 -18.94 -3.76
N TYR A 188 3.21 -17.75 -3.65
CA TYR A 188 1.90 -17.35 -4.11
C TYR A 188 2.03 -15.93 -4.65
N LEU A 189 1.22 -15.64 -5.65
CA LEU A 189 1.37 -14.46 -6.48
C LEU A 189 0.16 -13.57 -6.21
N PRO A 190 0.33 -12.50 -5.43
CA PRO A 190 -0.79 -11.85 -4.75
C PRO A 190 -1.59 -10.90 -5.64
N ASN A 191 -1.02 -10.45 -6.75
CA ASN A 191 -1.70 -9.53 -7.66
C ASN A 191 -1.22 -9.71 -9.11
N ILE A 192 -2.02 -9.21 -10.04
CA ILE A 192 -1.78 -9.32 -11.48
C ILE A 192 -0.50 -8.60 -11.94
N HIS A 193 -0.11 -7.49 -11.28
CA HIS A 193 1.12 -6.76 -11.61
C HIS A 193 2.36 -7.60 -11.31
N ALA A 194 2.39 -8.26 -10.14
CA ALA A 194 3.45 -9.16 -9.73
C ALA A 194 3.58 -10.35 -10.71
N VAL A 195 2.46 -10.95 -11.11
CA VAL A 195 2.43 -12.05 -12.09
C VAL A 195 2.92 -11.56 -13.46
N GLY A 196 2.45 -10.40 -13.91
CA GLY A 196 2.84 -9.80 -15.18
C GLY A 196 4.34 -9.55 -15.27
N GLU A 197 4.92 -9.00 -14.20
CA GLU A 197 6.36 -8.72 -14.13
C GLU A 197 7.21 -10.01 -14.10
N ILE A 198 6.77 -11.04 -13.37
CA ILE A 198 7.40 -12.37 -13.43
C ILE A 198 7.34 -12.92 -14.85
N TYR A 199 6.18 -12.83 -15.51
CA TYR A 199 6.00 -13.34 -16.86
C TYR A 199 6.93 -12.63 -17.86
N ALA A 200 7.00 -11.30 -17.79
CA ALA A 200 7.88 -10.48 -18.63
C ALA A 200 9.36 -10.86 -18.44
N PHE A 201 9.81 -10.96 -17.18
CA PHE A 201 11.16 -11.41 -16.86
C PHE A 201 11.42 -12.83 -17.39
N CYS A 202 10.50 -13.77 -17.18
CA CYS A 202 10.65 -15.16 -17.66
C CYS A 202 10.77 -15.21 -19.19
N ALA A 203 9.99 -14.41 -19.90
CA ALA A 203 10.06 -14.29 -21.36
C ALA A 203 11.41 -13.72 -21.82
N GLU A 204 11.84 -12.60 -21.24
CA GLU A 204 13.13 -11.96 -21.54
C GLU A 204 14.29 -12.93 -21.26
N TYR A 205 14.31 -13.55 -20.09
CA TYR A 205 15.38 -14.46 -19.67
C TYR A 205 15.44 -15.73 -20.53
N THR A 206 14.28 -16.29 -20.90
CA THR A 206 14.20 -17.45 -21.79
C THR A 206 14.71 -17.09 -23.19
N ALA A 207 14.25 -15.97 -23.76
CA ALA A 207 14.71 -15.50 -25.07
C ALA A 207 16.21 -15.17 -25.06
N GLY A 208 16.69 -14.50 -24.01
CA GLY A 208 18.11 -14.23 -23.80
C GLY A 208 18.94 -15.51 -23.72
N THR A 209 18.42 -16.57 -23.09
CA THR A 209 19.12 -17.86 -23.03
C THR A 209 19.18 -18.55 -24.39
N LEU A 210 18.10 -18.50 -25.18
CA LEU A 210 18.00 -19.18 -26.47
C LEU A 210 18.71 -18.43 -27.61
N PHE A 211 18.57 -17.11 -27.66
CA PHE A 211 18.96 -16.30 -28.81
C PHE A 211 20.11 -15.33 -28.52
N TRP A 212 20.31 -14.90 -27.27
CA TRP A 212 21.34 -13.91 -26.91
C TRP A 212 22.18 -14.28 -25.66
N PRO A 213 22.97 -15.38 -25.71
CA PRO A 213 23.64 -15.91 -24.52
C PRO A 213 24.60 -14.92 -23.82
N THR A 214 25.23 -14.01 -24.58
CA THR A 214 26.09 -12.96 -24.02
C THR A 214 25.28 -11.97 -23.17
N HIS A 215 24.08 -11.60 -23.63
CA HIS A 215 23.17 -10.76 -22.86
C HIS A 215 22.73 -11.47 -21.58
N CYS A 216 22.31 -12.74 -21.66
CA CYS A 216 21.90 -13.53 -20.50
C CYS A 216 23.02 -13.62 -19.43
N LYS A 217 24.27 -13.88 -19.85
CA LYS A 217 25.44 -13.88 -18.94
C LYS A 217 25.67 -12.53 -18.23
N ASN A 218 25.41 -11.42 -18.92
CA ASN A 218 25.53 -10.09 -18.31
C ASN A 218 24.39 -9.81 -17.33
N CYS A 219 23.16 -10.22 -17.66
CA CYS A 219 22.02 -10.17 -16.75
C CYS A 219 22.28 -10.98 -15.49
N ASP A 220 22.80 -12.20 -15.59
CA ASP A 220 23.15 -13.02 -14.43
C ASP A 220 24.14 -12.32 -13.49
N LYS A 221 25.20 -11.69 -14.03
CA LYS A 221 26.19 -10.93 -13.24
C LYS A 221 25.54 -9.74 -12.53
N PHE A 222 24.74 -8.97 -13.25
CA PHE A 222 24.04 -7.81 -12.69
C PHE A 222 23.08 -8.24 -11.57
N ILE A 223 22.27 -9.27 -11.81
CA ILE A 223 21.26 -9.74 -10.85
C ILE A 223 21.94 -10.35 -9.62
N GLN A 224 23.03 -11.11 -9.77
CA GLN A 224 23.79 -11.61 -8.61
C GLN A 224 24.34 -10.46 -7.74
N TRP A 225 24.90 -9.42 -8.35
CA TRP A 225 25.33 -8.22 -7.62
C TRP A 225 24.15 -7.55 -6.91
N ARG A 226 23.01 -7.40 -7.60
CA ARG A 226 21.80 -6.79 -7.03
C ARG A 226 21.28 -7.60 -5.84
N LEU A 227 21.18 -8.92 -5.94
CA LEU A 227 20.71 -9.80 -4.88
C LEU A 227 21.60 -9.76 -3.63
N LYS A 228 22.92 -9.58 -3.79
CA LYS A 228 23.82 -9.37 -2.65
C LYS A 228 23.42 -8.11 -1.87
N ASN A 229 23.18 -7.00 -2.57
CA ASN A 229 22.76 -5.76 -1.93
C ASN A 229 21.38 -5.90 -1.27
N LEU A 230 20.42 -6.56 -1.93
CA LEU A 230 19.08 -6.77 -1.39
C LEU A 230 19.09 -7.61 -0.10
N LEU A 231 19.95 -8.64 -0.03
CA LEU A 231 20.14 -9.44 1.20
C LEU A 231 20.60 -8.57 2.38
N ASP A 232 21.57 -7.69 2.15
CA ASP A 232 22.11 -6.82 3.19
C ASP A 232 21.08 -5.77 3.66
N VAL A 233 20.29 -5.23 2.73
CA VAL A 233 19.20 -4.29 3.05
C VAL A 233 18.13 -5.02 3.87
N GLU A 234 17.57 -6.11 3.35
CA GLU A 234 16.46 -6.85 3.97
C GLU A 234 16.79 -7.34 5.39
N ALA A 235 18.03 -7.80 5.62
CA ALA A 235 18.48 -8.23 6.93
C ALA A 235 18.40 -7.11 7.98
N LYS A 236 18.75 -5.88 7.59
CA LYS A 236 18.77 -4.68 8.44
C LYS A 236 17.39 -4.01 8.53
N THR A 237 16.52 -4.24 7.56
CA THR A 237 15.17 -3.65 7.49
C THR A 237 14.30 -4.09 8.66
N ASN A 238 13.62 -3.14 9.31
CA ASN A 238 12.55 -3.48 10.25
C ASN A 238 11.21 -3.56 9.48
N LEU A 239 10.78 -4.78 9.12
CA LEU A 239 9.52 -5.01 8.42
C LEU A 239 8.29 -4.62 9.27
N ASP A 240 8.48 -4.41 10.58
CA ASP A 240 7.44 -3.79 11.41
C ASP A 240 7.23 -2.30 11.09
N ARG A 241 8.11 -1.68 10.30
CA ARG A 241 8.08 -0.24 10.05
C ARG A 241 8.19 0.15 8.59
N VAL A 242 8.63 -0.72 7.70
CA VAL A 242 8.80 -0.42 6.28
C VAL A 242 8.54 -1.66 5.44
N ASP A 243 8.24 -1.46 4.15
CA ASP A 243 8.01 -2.56 3.21
C ASP A 243 9.31 -3.35 2.96
N SER A 244 9.17 -4.62 2.60
CA SER A 244 10.29 -5.46 2.16
C SER A 244 10.89 -4.96 0.85
N VAL A 245 12.16 -5.30 0.60
CA VAL A 245 12.78 -5.13 -0.72
C VAL A 245 12.13 -5.99 -1.81
N LEU A 246 11.26 -6.92 -1.43
CA LEU A 246 10.49 -7.76 -2.35
C LEU A 246 9.07 -7.25 -2.60
N GLU A 247 8.68 -6.07 -2.09
CA GLU A 247 7.34 -5.51 -2.34
C GLU A 247 7.08 -5.30 -3.85
N PRO A 248 6.23 -6.11 -4.50
CA PRO A 248 6.14 -6.15 -5.96
C PRO A 248 5.62 -4.85 -6.59
N THR A 249 4.83 -4.07 -5.85
CA THR A 249 4.34 -2.78 -6.37
C THR A 249 5.40 -1.69 -6.34
N LYS A 250 6.39 -1.80 -5.45
CA LYS A 250 7.45 -0.81 -5.27
C LYS A 250 8.76 -1.21 -5.95
N TYR A 251 9.05 -2.50 -5.99
CA TYR A 251 10.27 -3.09 -6.52
C TYR A 251 9.97 -4.24 -7.50
N PRO A 252 9.20 -3.98 -8.58
CA PRO A 252 8.74 -5.04 -9.49
C PRO A 252 9.87 -5.88 -10.09
N HIS A 253 10.94 -5.23 -10.58
CA HIS A 253 12.09 -5.93 -11.16
C HIS A 253 12.87 -6.76 -10.12
N ASP A 254 13.10 -6.24 -8.91
CA ASP A 254 13.81 -7.00 -7.86
C ASP A 254 13.00 -8.24 -7.44
N PHE A 255 11.68 -8.08 -7.38
CA PHE A 255 10.75 -9.17 -7.15
C PHE A 255 10.83 -10.22 -8.28
N SER A 256 10.78 -9.82 -9.56
CA SER A 256 10.83 -10.76 -10.68
C SER A 256 12.19 -11.45 -10.84
N PHE A 257 13.30 -10.79 -10.51
CA PHE A 257 14.61 -11.44 -10.43
C PHE A 257 14.60 -12.62 -9.43
N VAL A 258 13.91 -12.49 -8.31
CA VAL A 258 13.85 -13.55 -7.30
C VAL A 258 12.86 -14.63 -7.72
N PHE A 259 11.60 -14.27 -7.93
CA PHE A 259 10.52 -15.24 -8.12
C PHE A 259 10.50 -15.80 -9.53
N GLY A 260 10.85 -15.00 -10.54
CA GLY A 260 11.02 -15.47 -11.92
C GLY A 260 12.12 -16.50 -12.05
N LYS A 261 13.28 -16.30 -11.41
CA LYS A 261 14.34 -17.32 -11.43
C LYS A 261 13.93 -18.63 -10.75
N ILE A 262 13.23 -18.54 -9.62
CA ILE A 262 12.68 -19.71 -8.93
C ILE A 262 11.67 -20.44 -9.82
N VAL A 263 10.74 -19.71 -10.45
CA VAL A 263 9.74 -20.25 -11.38
C VAL A 263 10.39 -20.93 -12.57
N LEU A 264 11.31 -20.25 -13.27
CA LEU A 264 12.03 -20.79 -14.43
C LEU A 264 12.79 -22.06 -14.10
N THR A 265 13.44 -22.09 -12.93
CA THR A 265 14.24 -23.26 -12.54
C THR A 265 13.33 -24.45 -12.18
N ARG A 266 12.20 -24.19 -11.51
CA ARG A 266 11.27 -25.25 -11.10
C ARG A 266 10.41 -25.77 -12.25
N TYR A 267 10.09 -24.91 -13.22
CA TYR A 267 9.14 -25.18 -14.28
C TYR A 267 9.65 -24.69 -15.65
N PRO A 268 10.82 -25.16 -16.12
CA PRO A 268 11.52 -24.58 -17.27
C PRO A 268 10.70 -24.52 -18.55
N GLN A 269 9.76 -25.46 -18.73
CA GLN A 269 8.88 -25.52 -19.91
C GLN A 269 7.39 -25.34 -19.56
N LEU A 270 7.05 -25.24 -18.26
CA LEU A 270 5.67 -25.17 -17.78
C LEU A 270 5.33 -23.82 -17.17
N TRP A 271 6.31 -22.94 -16.97
CA TRP A 271 6.09 -21.63 -16.38
C TRP A 271 5.02 -20.78 -17.11
N PRO A 272 4.88 -20.79 -18.46
CA PRO A 272 3.84 -19.97 -19.09
C PRO A 272 2.43 -20.44 -18.70
N VAL A 273 2.23 -21.76 -18.62
CA VAL A 273 0.96 -22.37 -18.21
C VAL A 273 0.68 -22.08 -16.74
N ILE A 274 1.69 -22.20 -15.88
CA ILE A 274 1.53 -21.97 -14.44
C ILE A 274 1.16 -20.51 -14.14
N LEU A 275 1.80 -19.55 -14.81
CA LEU A 275 1.55 -18.13 -14.57
C LEU A 275 0.27 -17.60 -15.23
N THR A 276 -0.28 -18.31 -16.22
CA THR A 276 -1.54 -17.93 -16.90
C THR A 276 -2.75 -18.67 -16.36
N ARG A 277 -2.56 -19.71 -15.53
CA ARG A 277 -3.65 -20.43 -14.88
C ARG A 277 -4.30 -19.56 -13.81
N ARG A 278 -5.60 -19.29 -13.97
CA ARG A 278 -6.39 -18.62 -12.93
C ARG A 278 -6.47 -19.51 -11.68
N PRO A 279 -6.26 -18.99 -10.46
CA PRO A 279 -6.63 -19.68 -9.24
C PRO A 279 -8.14 -19.96 -9.26
N SER A 280 -8.58 -21.20 -9.07
CA SER A 280 -9.98 -21.46 -8.74
C SER A 280 -10.23 -20.96 -7.32
N LEU A 281 -11.31 -20.20 -7.13
CA LEU A 281 -11.66 -19.63 -5.82
C LEU A 281 -12.28 -20.66 -4.86
N ILE A 282 -12.32 -21.93 -5.24
CA ILE A 282 -13.01 -22.99 -4.50
C ILE A 282 -12.22 -24.29 -4.76
N ASP A 283 -11.60 -24.80 -3.70
CA ASP A 283 -11.67 -26.20 -3.26
C ASP A 283 -11.96 -26.17 -1.75
#